data_AF-A0A944YUJ1-F1
#
_entry.id   AF-A0A944YUJ1-F1
#
_cell.length_a   1.000
_cell.length_b   1.000
_cell.length_c   1.000
_cell.angle_alpha   90.00
_cell.angle_beta   90.00
_cell.angle_gamma   90.00
#
_symmetry.space_group_name_H-M   'P 1'
#
loop_
_entity.id
_entity.type
_entity.pdbx_description
1 polymer ?
#
loop_
_entity_poly.entity_id
_entity_poly.type
_entity_poly.pdbx_seq_one_letter_code
_entity_poly.pdbx_strand_id
1 'polypeptide(L)'
;KSDSTANVGIGIAGHLSHEKGPKEYLDEFVAEKFRNATITYTVYGGVPTAATLKEIVKDNFMIVGDAARQVNPITGGGIVQGMIAGSIAGKVAAEAVKKGQFDAKFLKKYHKEWDKTLGNTQKVMHNMKEKFLFMTDERFNNLVSFCKKIPSDKFSLKALFAEAVKGDPKLMLDVAKSFVVSKIKLK
;
A
#
# COMPACT_ATOMS: atom_id res chain seq x y z
N LYS A 1 -13.04 -9.23 -14.78
CA LYS A 1 -13.90 -10.17 -14.02
C LYS A 1 -15.26 -10.17 -14.71
N SER A 2 -15.88 -11.33 -14.80
CA SER A 2 -17.21 -11.51 -15.39
C SER A 2 -18.05 -12.37 -14.45
N ASP A 3 -19.29 -12.67 -14.84
CA ASP A 3 -20.19 -13.52 -14.06
C ASP A 3 -19.63 -14.95 -13.85
N SER A 4 -18.69 -15.39 -14.70
CA SER A 4 -18.05 -16.70 -14.63
C SER A 4 -16.53 -16.67 -14.41
N THR A 5 -15.91 -15.49 -14.23
CA THR A 5 -14.45 -15.38 -14.06
C THR A 5 -14.03 -14.43 -12.95
N ALA A 6 -13.15 -14.92 -12.08
CA ALA A 6 -12.60 -14.18 -10.95
C ALA A 6 -11.07 -14.31 -10.86
N ASN A 7 -10.43 -13.25 -10.36
CA ASN A 7 -9.03 -13.31 -9.93
C ASN A 7 -9.03 -13.66 -8.44
N VAL A 8 -8.40 -14.78 -8.08
CA VAL A 8 -8.16 -15.22 -6.71
C VAL A 8 -6.66 -15.21 -6.47
N GLY A 9 -6.22 -14.62 -5.37
CA GLY A 9 -4.79 -14.47 -5.10
C GLY A 9 -4.51 -14.26 -3.63
N ILE A 10 -3.26 -14.52 -3.25
CA ILE A 10 -2.72 -14.33 -1.91
C ILE A 10 -1.37 -13.62 -2.03
N GLY A 11 -1.10 -12.75 -1.07
CA GLY A 11 0.21 -12.14 -0.89
C GLY A 11 0.73 -12.47 0.50
N ILE A 12 2.00 -12.87 0.57
CA ILE A 12 2.68 -13.11 1.85
C ILE A 12 3.92 -12.23 1.93
N ALA A 13 4.25 -11.77 3.13
CA ALA A 13 5.50 -11.06 3.33
C ALA A 13 6.65 -12.05 3.14
N GLY A 14 7.57 -11.79 2.21
CA GLY A 14 8.61 -12.76 1.84
C GLY A 14 9.49 -13.20 3.01
N HIS A 15 9.71 -12.34 4.01
CA HIS A 15 10.48 -12.68 5.22
C HIS A 15 9.73 -13.54 6.25
N LEU A 16 8.41 -13.70 6.08
CA LEU A 16 7.55 -14.58 6.89
C LEU A 16 7.18 -15.87 6.13
N SER A 17 7.56 -15.97 4.85
CA SER A 17 7.40 -17.18 4.07
C SER A 17 8.48 -18.18 4.48
N HIS A 18 8.13 -19.09 5.40
CA HIS A 18 9.03 -20.16 5.82
C HIS A 18 8.78 -21.41 4.99
N GLU A 19 8.09 -22.39 5.57
CA GLU A 19 7.98 -23.75 5.03
C GLU A 19 7.03 -23.87 3.83
N LYS A 20 6.11 -22.92 3.67
CA LYS A 20 5.06 -22.97 2.65
C LYS A 20 4.94 -21.66 1.89
N GLY A 21 4.97 -21.75 0.57
CA GLY A 21 4.93 -20.61 -0.33
C GLY A 21 3.49 -20.12 -0.61
N PRO A 22 3.35 -18.92 -1.20
CA PRO A 22 2.03 -18.34 -1.47
C PRO A 22 1.24 -19.16 -2.49
N LYS A 23 1.94 -19.85 -3.41
CA LYS A 23 1.33 -20.74 -4.40
C LYS A 23 0.62 -21.92 -3.75
N GLU A 24 1.26 -22.57 -2.79
CA GLU A 24 0.72 -23.75 -2.11
C GLU A 24 -0.50 -23.37 -1.26
N TYR A 25 -0.43 -22.25 -0.52
CA TYR A 25 -1.61 -21.73 0.20
C TYR A 25 -2.76 -21.39 -0.75
N LEU A 26 -2.46 -20.80 -1.92
CA LEU A 26 -3.48 -20.46 -2.90
C LEU A 26 -4.13 -21.70 -3.51
N ASP A 27 -3.33 -22.71 -3.87
CA ASP A 27 -3.82 -23.94 -4.48
C ASP A 27 -4.75 -24.69 -3.53
N GLU A 28 -4.38 -24.81 -2.25
CA GLU A 28 -5.25 -25.43 -1.24
C GLU A 28 -6.54 -24.65 -1.02
N PHE A 29 -6.46 -23.32 -0.94
CA PHE A 29 -7.65 -22.48 -0.79
C PHE A 29 -8.59 -22.62 -1.99
N VAL A 30 -8.04 -22.69 -3.21
CA VAL A 30 -8.82 -22.87 -4.44
C VAL A 30 -9.44 -24.26 -4.50
N ALA A 31 -8.68 -25.31 -4.17
CA ALA A 31 -9.18 -26.67 -4.12
C ALA A 31 -10.29 -26.83 -3.07
N GLU A 32 -10.19 -26.15 -1.92
CA GLU A 32 -11.20 -26.22 -0.88
C GLU A 32 -12.48 -25.45 -1.25
N LYS A 33 -12.34 -24.18 -1.67
CA LYS A 33 -13.47 -23.24 -1.83
C LYS A 33 -14.07 -23.21 -3.24
N PHE A 34 -13.32 -23.61 -4.27
CA PHE A 34 -13.71 -23.48 -5.68
C PHE A 34 -13.51 -24.79 -6.45
N ARG A 35 -13.98 -25.91 -5.90
CA ARG A 35 -13.78 -27.29 -6.41
C ARG A 35 -14.07 -27.50 -7.90
N ASN A 36 -15.02 -26.74 -8.45
CA ASN A 36 -15.46 -26.87 -9.86
C ASN A 36 -14.87 -25.77 -10.77
N ALA A 37 -14.00 -24.90 -10.25
CA ALA A 37 -13.38 -23.85 -11.03
C ALA A 37 -12.21 -24.40 -11.86
N THR A 38 -12.00 -23.84 -13.04
CA THR A 38 -10.82 -24.11 -13.88
C THR A 38 -9.83 -22.96 -13.76
N ILE A 39 -8.56 -23.28 -13.50
CA ILE A 39 -7.49 -22.29 -13.49
C ILE A 39 -7.12 -21.98 -14.94
N THR A 40 -7.41 -20.77 -15.41
CA THR A 40 -7.10 -20.35 -16.79
C THR A 40 -5.67 -19.88 -16.97
N TYR A 41 -5.10 -19.22 -15.95
CA TYR A 41 -3.71 -18.78 -15.93
C TYR A 41 -3.28 -18.48 -14.50
N THR A 42 -1.97 -18.38 -14.28
CA THR A 42 -1.38 -17.99 -12.99
C THR A 42 -0.32 -16.93 -13.23
N VAL A 43 -0.31 -15.89 -12.39
CA VAL A 43 0.68 -14.81 -12.42
C VAL A 43 1.36 -14.73 -11.06
N TYR A 44 2.66 -14.45 -11.09
CA TYR A 44 3.48 -14.21 -9.90
C TYR A 44 4.08 -12.81 -9.98
N GLY A 45 4.28 -12.18 -8.83
CA GLY A 45 4.89 -10.86 -8.78
C GLY A 45 5.28 -10.47 -7.37
N GLY A 46 6.33 -9.66 -7.26
CA GLY A 46 6.69 -8.98 -6.03
C GLY A 46 5.96 -7.65 -5.93
N VAL A 47 5.50 -7.31 -4.73
CA VAL A 47 4.83 -6.02 -4.46
C VAL A 47 5.58 -5.30 -3.34
N PRO A 48 6.18 -4.12 -3.59
CA PRO A 48 6.96 -3.41 -2.57
C PRO A 48 6.05 -2.69 -1.55
N THR A 49 5.45 -3.43 -0.61
CA THR A 49 4.61 -2.91 0.47
C THR A 49 5.43 -2.31 1.63
N ALA A 50 6.26 -1.33 1.28
CA ALA A 50 7.16 -0.60 2.18
C ALA A 50 6.96 0.91 2.05
N ALA A 51 7.58 1.69 2.93
CA ALA A 51 7.67 3.13 2.74
C ALA A 51 8.49 3.48 1.47
N THR A 52 8.14 4.60 0.83
CA THR A 52 8.89 5.21 -0.28
C THR A 52 10.36 5.34 0.11
N LEU A 53 11.26 5.15 -0.86
CA LEU A 53 12.69 5.33 -0.63
C LEU A 53 13.00 6.74 -0.08
N LYS A 54 14.02 6.83 0.78
CA LYS A 54 14.49 8.11 1.36
C LYS A 54 14.99 9.10 0.29
N GLU A 55 15.42 8.58 -0.85
CA GLU A 55 15.91 9.35 -1.98
C GLU A 55 15.32 8.76 -3.26
N ILE A 56 14.52 9.56 -3.96
CA ILE A 56 13.88 9.20 -5.24
C ILE A 56 14.31 10.11 -6.40
N VAL A 57 15.31 10.95 -6.15
CA VAL A 57 15.89 11.90 -7.12
C VAL A 57 17.41 11.97 -6.95
N LYS A 58 18.12 12.14 -8.06
CA LYS A 58 19.54 12.51 -8.16
C LYS A 58 19.72 13.48 -9.33
N ASP A 59 20.93 13.95 -9.56
CA ASP A 59 21.25 14.73 -10.77
C ASP A 59 20.81 13.95 -12.01
N ASN A 60 20.02 14.60 -12.86
CA ASN A 60 19.47 14.07 -14.10
C ASN A 60 18.58 12.82 -13.93
N PHE A 61 18.08 12.53 -12.72
CA PHE A 61 17.43 11.26 -12.42
C PHE A 61 16.24 11.39 -11.47
N MET A 62 15.12 10.77 -11.82
CA MET A 62 13.95 10.60 -10.96
C MET A 62 13.40 9.18 -11.11
N ILE A 63 13.02 8.55 -10.02
CA ILE A 63 12.36 7.23 -10.02
C ILE A 63 10.91 7.33 -9.56
N VAL A 64 10.05 6.49 -10.14
CA VAL A 64 8.61 6.49 -9.94
C VAL A 64 8.07 5.06 -9.79
N GLY A 65 6.83 4.94 -9.30
CA GLY A 65 6.11 3.68 -9.19
C GLY A 65 6.78 2.68 -8.24
N ASP A 66 6.72 1.40 -8.61
CA ASP A 66 7.27 0.31 -7.81
C ASP A 66 8.79 0.47 -7.59
N ALA A 67 9.52 1.03 -8.57
CA ALA A 67 10.95 1.31 -8.44
C ALA A 67 11.26 2.29 -7.30
N ALA A 68 10.36 3.24 -7.04
CA ALA A 68 10.45 4.19 -5.93
C ALA A 68 9.80 3.69 -4.63
N ARG A 69 9.25 2.48 -4.62
CA ARG A 69 8.41 1.91 -3.54
C ARG A 69 7.16 2.75 -3.27
N GLN A 70 6.45 3.17 -4.32
CA GLN A 70 5.25 4.02 -4.21
C GLN A 70 3.94 3.22 -4.16
N VAL A 71 3.99 1.96 -3.73
CA VAL A 71 2.81 1.10 -3.56
C VAL A 71 2.11 1.39 -2.24
N ASN A 72 0.80 1.16 -2.14
CA ASN A 72 0.07 1.30 -0.89
C ASN A 72 0.48 0.15 0.05
N PRO A 73 1.08 0.41 1.22
CA PRO A 73 1.57 -0.67 2.07
C PRO A 73 0.47 -1.54 2.67
N ILE A 74 -0.77 -1.04 2.74
CA ILE A 74 -1.92 -1.77 3.31
C ILE A 74 -2.64 -2.57 2.23
N THR A 75 -2.96 -1.94 1.10
CA THR A 75 -3.76 -2.58 0.05
C THR A 75 -2.95 -3.32 -1.01
N GLY A 76 -1.64 -3.07 -1.09
CA GLY A 76 -0.80 -3.54 -2.19
C GLY A 76 -1.04 -2.82 -3.52
N GLY A 77 -1.91 -1.79 -3.55
CA GLY A 77 -2.26 -1.07 -4.77
C GLY A 77 -1.16 -0.11 -5.25
N GLY A 78 -0.56 -0.40 -6.41
CA GLY A 78 0.50 0.40 -7.04
C GLY A 78 0.06 1.26 -8.23
N ILE A 79 -0.93 0.82 -9.02
CA ILE A 79 -1.29 1.46 -10.31
C ILE A 79 -1.62 2.94 -10.16
N VAL A 80 -2.58 3.29 -9.31
CA VAL A 80 -3.00 4.69 -9.09
C VAL A 80 -1.85 5.54 -8.57
N GLN A 81 -1.06 5.01 -7.64
CA GLN A 81 0.06 5.75 -7.06
C GLN A 81 1.21 5.95 -8.03
N GLY A 82 1.53 4.94 -8.85
CA GLY A 82 2.49 5.06 -9.94
C GLY A 82 2.08 6.10 -10.96
N MET A 83 0.80 6.16 -11.34
CA MET A 83 0.28 7.21 -12.24
C MET A 83 0.39 8.61 -11.62
N ILE A 84 0.03 8.76 -10.34
CA ILE A 84 0.16 10.04 -9.62
C ILE A 84 1.63 10.47 -9.57
N ALA A 85 2.53 9.58 -9.15
CA ALA A 85 3.95 9.86 -9.08
C ALA A 85 4.55 10.21 -10.44
N GLY A 86 4.22 9.43 -11.49
CA GLY A 86 4.62 9.71 -12.86
C GLY A 86 4.13 11.06 -13.36
N SER A 87 2.90 11.46 -13.02
CA SER A 87 2.37 12.79 -13.36
C SER A 87 3.14 13.92 -12.68
N ILE A 88 3.47 13.77 -11.39
CA ILE A 88 4.25 14.76 -10.65
C ILE A 88 5.67 14.85 -11.23
N ALA A 89 6.34 13.70 -11.42
CA ALA A 89 7.67 13.63 -11.99
C ALA A 89 7.72 14.24 -13.40
N GLY A 90 6.73 13.94 -14.26
CA GLY A 90 6.65 14.49 -15.61
C GLY A 90 6.50 16.02 -15.64
N LYS A 91 5.71 16.60 -14.72
CA LYS A 91 5.60 18.06 -14.58
C LYS A 91 6.92 18.69 -14.15
N VAL A 92 7.62 18.07 -13.19
CA VAL A 92 8.94 18.55 -12.73
C VAL A 92 9.99 18.41 -13.83
N ALA A 93 9.98 17.31 -14.60
CA ALA A 93 10.86 17.11 -15.74
C ALA A 93 10.63 18.18 -16.82
N ALA A 94 9.38 18.49 -17.16
CA ALA A 94 9.06 19.54 -18.12
C ALA A 94 9.54 20.92 -17.64
N GLU A 95 9.46 21.21 -16.35
CA GLU A 95 10.00 22.44 -15.77
C GLU A 95 11.53 22.48 -15.81
N ALA A 96 12.19 21.35 -15.51
CA ALA A 96 13.65 21.20 -15.55
C ALA A 96 14.20 21.49 -16.95
N VAL A 97 13.59 20.89 -17.98
CA VAL A 97 13.96 21.10 -19.38
C VAL A 97 13.83 22.58 -19.78
N LYS A 98 12.71 23.23 -19.45
CA LYS A 98 12.49 24.64 -19.78
C LYS A 98 13.51 25.58 -19.12
N LYS A 99 14.04 25.21 -17.95
CA LYS A 99 14.98 26.03 -17.17
C LYS A 99 16.44 25.61 -17.34
N GLY A 100 16.72 24.51 -18.02
CA GLY A 100 18.06 23.91 -18.08
C GLY A 100 18.59 23.48 -16.71
N GLN A 101 17.70 23.10 -15.77
CA GLN A 101 18.06 22.77 -14.39
C GLN A 101 17.75 21.31 -14.07
N PHE A 102 18.78 20.46 -14.07
CA PHE A 102 18.64 19.01 -13.89
C PHE A 102 19.32 18.48 -12.62
N ASP A 103 19.89 19.36 -11.80
CA ASP A 103 20.51 18.96 -10.54
C ASP A 103 19.47 18.44 -9.52
N ALA A 104 19.94 17.65 -8.57
CA ALA A 104 19.13 17.06 -7.52
C ALA A 104 18.39 18.10 -6.68
N LYS A 105 18.96 19.32 -6.51
CA LYS A 105 18.33 20.41 -5.75
C LYS A 105 17.06 20.89 -6.45
N PHE A 106 17.07 21.01 -7.78
CA PHE A 106 15.89 21.32 -8.56
C PHE A 106 14.90 20.16 -8.56
N LEU A 107 15.37 18.93 -8.85
CA LEU A 107 14.50 17.75 -8.96
C LEU A 107 13.85 17.35 -7.62
N LYS A 108 14.39 17.79 -6.48
CA LYS A 108 13.78 17.61 -5.14
C LYS A 108 12.34 18.15 -5.04
N LYS A 109 11.92 19.02 -5.96
CA LYS A 109 10.50 19.40 -6.13
C LYS A 109 9.58 18.19 -6.29
N TYR A 110 9.99 17.18 -7.07
CA TYR A 110 9.21 15.95 -7.25
C TYR A 110 9.06 15.20 -5.93
N HIS A 111 10.15 14.98 -5.20
CA HIS A 111 10.09 14.29 -3.91
C HIS A 111 9.22 15.05 -2.90
N LYS A 112 9.35 16.38 -2.81
CA LYS A 112 8.51 17.20 -1.92
C LYS A 112 7.03 17.09 -2.26
N GLU A 113 6.68 17.17 -3.55
CA GLU A 113 5.28 17.11 -3.97
C GLU A 113 4.72 15.69 -3.81
N TRP A 114 5.52 14.64 -4.04
CA TRP A 114 5.14 13.26 -3.71
C TRP A 114 4.85 13.10 -2.22
N ASP A 115 5.75 13.54 -1.34
CA ASP A 115 5.59 13.44 0.11
C ASP A 115 4.33 14.17 0.59
N LYS A 116 4.07 15.36 0.05
CA LYS A 116 2.86 16.14 0.32
C LYS A 116 1.59 15.44 -0.16
N THR A 117 1.63 14.79 -1.33
CA THR A 117 0.45 14.18 -1.95
C THR A 117 0.10 12.83 -1.33
N LEU A 118 1.09 11.94 -1.20
CA LEU A 118 0.87 10.55 -0.75
C LEU A 118 2.01 10.00 0.11
N GLY A 119 3.26 10.41 -0.09
CA GLY A 119 4.42 9.79 0.55
C GLY A 119 4.38 9.86 2.09
N ASN A 120 3.90 10.96 2.68
CA ASN A 120 3.74 11.06 4.13
C ASN A 120 2.64 10.13 4.66
N THR A 121 1.50 10.04 3.97
CA THR A 121 0.44 9.09 4.32
C THR A 121 0.92 7.65 4.18
N GLN A 122 1.70 7.36 3.14
CA GLN A 122 2.26 6.05 2.87
C GLN A 122 3.24 5.60 3.98
N LYS A 123 4.07 6.50 4.52
CA LYS A 123 4.95 6.21 5.68
C LYS A 123 4.14 5.75 6.91
N VAL A 124 3.03 6.43 7.20
CA VAL A 124 2.13 6.05 8.30
C VAL A 124 1.50 4.68 8.04
N MET A 125 0.99 4.45 6.83
CA MET A 125 0.41 3.17 6.41
C MET A 125 1.42 2.02 6.51
N HIS A 126 2.68 2.26 6.15
CA HIS A 126 3.74 1.26 6.29
C HIS A 126 3.92 0.87 7.76
N ASN A 127 4.02 1.84 8.66
CA ASN A 127 4.16 1.58 10.10
C ASN A 127 2.96 0.82 10.68
N MET A 128 1.74 1.16 10.26
CA MET A 128 0.54 0.41 10.65
C MET A 128 0.61 -1.05 10.17
N LYS A 129 0.96 -1.26 8.90
CA LYS A 129 1.09 -2.60 8.31
C LYS A 129 2.08 -3.46 9.09
N GLU A 130 3.25 -2.91 9.45
CA GLU A 130 4.23 -3.63 10.29
C GLU A 130 3.62 -4.08 11.61
N LYS A 131 2.76 -3.29 12.26
CA LYS A 131 2.08 -3.73 13.49
C LYS A 131 1.04 -4.82 13.25
N PHE A 132 0.30 -4.76 12.14
CA PHE A 132 -0.69 -5.77 11.78
C PHE A 132 -0.07 -7.11 11.42
N LEU A 133 1.10 -7.11 10.75
CA LEU A 133 1.79 -8.32 10.32
C LEU A 133 2.16 -9.26 11.48
N PHE A 134 2.42 -8.72 12.67
CA PHE A 134 2.79 -9.50 13.86
C PHE A 134 1.62 -9.68 14.84
N MET A 135 0.38 -9.44 14.40
CA MET A 135 -0.81 -9.66 15.21
C MET A 135 -1.17 -11.15 15.23
N THR A 136 -1.58 -11.68 16.39
CA THR A 136 -2.09 -13.05 16.49
C THR A 136 -3.49 -13.19 15.87
N ASP A 137 -3.83 -14.38 15.39
CA ASP A 137 -5.16 -14.68 14.86
C ASP A 137 -6.28 -14.37 15.86
N GLU A 138 -6.07 -14.65 17.16
CA GLU A 138 -7.04 -14.31 18.21
C GLU A 138 -7.30 -12.80 18.24
N ARG A 139 -6.24 -11.99 18.26
CA ARG A 139 -6.36 -10.53 18.27
C ARG A 139 -6.97 -10.00 16.97
N PHE A 140 -6.61 -10.59 15.84
CA PHE A 140 -7.20 -10.25 14.54
C PHE A 140 -8.70 -10.58 14.49
N ASN A 141 -9.10 -11.77 14.94
CA ASN A 141 -10.50 -12.19 15.03
C ASN A 141 -11.30 -11.31 15.98
N ASN A 142 -10.74 -10.94 17.13
CA ASN A 142 -11.35 -10.00 18.07
C ASN A 142 -11.58 -8.63 17.41
N LEU A 143 -10.59 -8.12 16.70
CA LEU A 143 -10.71 -6.86 15.96
C LEU A 143 -11.80 -6.94 14.87
N VAL A 144 -11.85 -8.02 14.09
CA VAL A 144 -12.89 -8.26 13.08
C VAL A 144 -14.29 -8.36 13.73
N SER A 145 -14.40 -9.03 14.89
CA SER A 145 -15.66 -9.14 15.62
C SER A 145 -16.17 -7.78 16.13
N PHE A 146 -15.26 -6.87 16.50
CA PHE A 146 -15.59 -5.50 16.84
C PHE A 146 -16.11 -4.75 15.61
N CYS A 147 -15.49 -4.94 14.45
CA CYS A 147 -15.96 -4.34 13.21
C CYS A 147 -17.35 -4.80 12.79
N LYS A 148 -17.77 -6.04 13.12
CA LYS A 148 -19.16 -6.49 12.90
C LYS A 148 -20.20 -5.69 13.70
N LYS A 149 -19.78 -4.99 14.77
CA LYS A 149 -20.65 -4.11 15.57
C LYS A 149 -20.76 -2.70 14.99
N ILE A 150 -19.92 -2.37 14.00
CA ILE A 150 -19.99 -1.09 13.29
C ILE A 150 -20.98 -1.27 12.12
N PRO A 151 -21.99 -0.39 11.99
CA PRO A 151 -22.86 -0.38 10.81
C PRO A 151 -22.05 -0.40 9.51
N SER A 152 -22.44 -1.19 8.52
CA SER A 152 -21.67 -1.40 7.28
C SER A 152 -21.36 -0.11 6.52
N ASP A 153 -22.21 0.91 6.65
CA ASP A 153 -22.06 2.27 6.10
C ASP A 153 -21.04 3.13 6.86
N LYS A 154 -20.66 2.73 8.08
CA LYS A 154 -19.65 3.38 8.94
C LYS A 154 -18.34 2.58 9.01
N PHE A 155 -18.31 1.39 8.42
CA PHE A 155 -17.10 0.59 8.35
C PHE A 155 -16.04 1.34 7.52
N SER A 156 -14.89 1.58 8.13
CA SER A 156 -13.74 2.14 7.43
C SER A 156 -12.46 1.53 7.96
N LEU A 157 -11.45 1.48 7.09
CA LEU A 157 -10.08 1.17 7.49
C LEU A 157 -9.63 2.05 8.66
N LYS A 158 -10.11 3.30 8.74
CA LYS A 158 -9.79 4.22 9.85
C LYS A 158 -10.23 3.68 11.21
N ALA A 159 -11.45 3.16 11.31
CA ALA A 159 -12.00 2.61 12.54
C ALA A 159 -11.25 1.33 12.96
N LEU A 160 -10.92 0.47 11.99
CA LEU A 160 -10.10 -0.73 12.21
C LEU A 160 -8.72 -0.38 12.78
N PHE A 161 -8.04 0.60 12.17
CA PHE A 161 -6.70 1.01 12.59
C PHE A 161 -6.69 1.71 13.96
N ALA A 162 -7.68 2.56 14.24
CA ALA A 162 -7.79 3.24 15.54
C ALA A 162 -7.90 2.25 16.70
N GLU A 163 -8.68 1.17 16.55
CA GLU A 163 -8.80 0.16 17.58
C GLU A 163 -7.54 -0.73 17.67
N ALA A 164 -6.93 -1.08 16.54
CA ALA A 164 -5.74 -1.91 16.50
C ALA A 164 -4.50 -1.26 17.16
N VAL A 165 -4.39 0.06 17.10
CA VAL A 165 -3.26 0.84 17.64
C VAL A 165 -3.57 1.52 18.98
N LYS A 166 -4.73 1.20 19.57
CA LYS A 166 -5.12 1.61 20.92
C LYS A 166 -4.07 1.10 21.92
N GLY A 167 -3.45 2.03 22.65
CA GLY A 167 -2.32 1.76 23.54
C GLY A 167 -0.93 2.17 23.00
N ASP A 168 -0.83 2.66 21.76
CA ASP A 168 0.38 3.30 21.20
C ASP A 168 0.11 4.78 20.89
N PRO A 169 0.37 5.72 21.83
CA PRO A 169 0.04 7.14 21.67
C PRO A 169 0.74 7.81 20.49
N LYS A 170 1.97 7.39 20.17
CA LYS A 170 2.76 7.95 19.08
C LYS A 170 2.15 7.56 17.73
N LEU A 171 1.81 6.29 17.58
CA LEU A 171 1.15 5.80 16.36
C LEU A 171 -0.26 6.39 16.22
N MET A 172 -1.03 6.50 17.30
CA MET A 172 -2.34 7.17 17.30
C MET A 172 -2.26 8.62 16.79
N LEU A 173 -1.22 9.35 17.20
CA LEU A 173 -0.97 10.71 16.72
C LEU A 173 -0.64 10.74 15.21
N ASP A 174 0.18 9.80 14.75
CA ASP A 174 0.55 9.68 13.32
C ASP A 174 -0.65 9.27 12.46
N VAL A 175 -1.48 8.36 12.96
CA VAL A 175 -2.77 7.96 12.37
C VAL A 175 -3.66 9.20 12.20
N ALA A 176 -3.86 9.97 13.28
CA ALA A 176 -4.68 11.19 13.27
C ALA A 176 -4.16 12.22 12.27
N LYS A 177 -2.85 12.50 12.25
CA LYS A 177 -2.21 13.40 11.29
C LYS A 177 -2.41 12.95 9.85
N SER A 178 -2.28 11.65 9.58
CA SER A 178 -2.46 11.10 8.22
C SER A 178 -3.88 11.29 7.70
N PHE A 179 -4.90 11.27 8.57
CA PHE A 179 -6.30 11.49 8.21
C PHE A 179 -6.66 12.96 7.98
N VAL A 180 -5.92 13.89 8.59
CA VAL A 180 -6.05 15.33 8.33
C VAL A 180 -5.40 15.71 7.00
N VAL A 181 -4.24 15.12 6.69
CA VAL A 181 -3.48 15.41 5.46
C VAL A 181 -4.10 14.72 4.24
N SER A 182 -4.60 13.51 4.40
CA SER A 182 -5.24 12.79 3.32
C SER A 182 -6.72 13.17 3.23
N LYS A 183 -7.08 14.06 2.28
CA LYS A 183 -8.46 14.16 1.74
C LYS A 183 -8.86 12.88 0.99
N ILE A 184 -8.45 11.70 1.47
CA ILE A 184 -8.79 10.41 0.92
C ILE A 184 -10.17 10.04 1.45
N LYS A 185 -11.19 10.25 0.60
CA LYS A 185 -12.42 9.46 0.65
C LYS A 185 -12.06 8.06 0.14
N LEU A 186 -11.65 7.17 1.04
CA LEU A 186 -11.81 5.73 0.80
C LEU A 186 -13.31 5.49 0.92
N LYS A 187 -14.01 5.56 -0.22
CA LYS A 187 -15.31 4.94 -0.37
C LYS A 187 -15.13 3.42 -0.31
#